data_AF-A0A4Y9XSW4-F1
#
_entry.id   AF-A0A4Y9XSW4-F1
#
_cell.length_a   1.000
_cell.length_b   1.000
_cell.length_c   1.000
_cell.angle_alpha   90.00
_cell.angle_beta   90.00
_cell.angle_gamma   90.00
#
_symmetry.space_group_name_H-M   'P 1'
#
loop_
_entity.id
_entity.type
_entity.pdbx_description
1 polymer ?
#
loop_
_entity_poly.entity_id
_entity_poly.type
_entity_poly.pdbx_seq_one_letter_code
_entity_poly.pdbx_strand_id
1 'polypeptide(L)'
;TKAIEAAQHAADVDTEKKHAKEIKDLMTKCEMELYSQRADESEEETLQRAMRDPEIAKIMGDPIMQSILQQAQASPAALQDHMKNPAVRNNIMKLINAGIIKTR
;
A
#
# COMPACT_ATOMS: atom_id res chain seq x y z
N THR A 1 -18.13 1.34 -0.29
CA THR A 1 -19.03 0.17 -0.40
C THR A 1 -20.35 0.51 -1.08
N LYS A 2 -21.01 1.63 -0.77
CA LYS A 2 -22.28 2.06 -1.40
C LYS A 2 -22.32 2.13 -2.94
N ALA A 3 -21.18 2.36 -3.60
CA ALA A 3 -21.11 2.48 -5.07
C ALA A 3 -21.26 1.12 -5.80
N ILE A 4 -20.68 0.03 -5.27
CA ILE A 4 -20.87 -1.32 -5.82
C ILE A 4 -22.33 -1.75 -5.62
N GLU A 5 -22.90 -1.51 -4.44
CA GLU A 5 -24.30 -1.87 -4.16
C GLU A 5 -25.27 -1.17 -5.11
N ALA A 6 -25.02 0.11 -5.42
CA ALA A 6 -25.81 0.85 -6.40
C ALA A 6 -25.67 0.30 -7.83
N ALA A 7 -24.44 -0.07 -8.25
CA ALA A 7 -24.19 -0.66 -9.56
C ALA A 7 -24.79 -2.07 -9.70
N GLN A 8 -24.75 -2.87 -8.61
CA GLN A 8 -25.37 -4.18 -8.54
C GLN A 8 -26.89 -4.08 -8.63
N HIS A 9 -27.50 -3.12 -7.91
CA HIS A 9 -28.93 -2.89 -7.97
C HIS A 9 -29.38 -2.44 -9.37
N ALA A 10 -28.58 -1.62 -10.06
CA ALA A 10 -28.85 -1.24 -11.45
C ALA A 10 -28.83 -2.46 -12.40
N ALA A 11 -27.95 -3.44 -12.16
CA ALA A 11 -27.90 -4.69 -12.92
C ALA A 11 -29.16 -5.56 -12.71
N ASP A 12 -29.68 -5.62 -11.48
CA ASP A 12 -30.90 -6.36 -11.15
C ASP A 12 -32.17 -5.72 -11.74
N VAL A 13 -32.19 -4.38 -11.89
CA VAL A 13 -33.33 -3.65 -12.47
C VAL A 13 -33.32 -3.67 -14.00
N ASP A 14 -32.13 -3.74 -14.65
CA ASP A 14 -31.99 -3.84 -16.12
C ASP A 14 -32.29 -5.26 -16.66
N THR A 15 -33.52 -5.71 -16.46
CA THR A 15 -34.04 -7.01 -16.93
C THR A 15 -34.06 -7.16 -18.45
N GLU A 16 -34.15 -6.05 -19.20
CA GLU A 16 -34.08 -6.03 -20.67
C GLU A 16 -32.64 -5.99 -21.21
N LYS A 17 -31.63 -5.86 -20.35
CA LYS A 17 -30.19 -5.79 -20.68
C LYS A 17 -29.83 -4.68 -21.66
N LYS A 18 -30.61 -3.59 -21.71
CA LYS A 18 -30.36 -2.46 -22.63
C LYS A 18 -29.15 -1.64 -22.20
N HIS A 19 -28.81 -1.66 -20.91
CA HIS A 19 -27.71 -0.93 -20.29
C HIS A 19 -26.65 -1.85 -19.67
N ALA A 20 -26.77 -3.16 -19.89
CA ALA A 20 -25.88 -4.18 -19.32
C ALA A 20 -24.38 -3.92 -19.58
N LYS A 21 -24.04 -3.31 -20.72
CA LYS A 21 -22.66 -2.93 -21.03
C LYS A 21 -22.17 -1.79 -20.12
N GLU A 22 -22.95 -0.74 -19.97
CA GLU A 22 -22.61 0.43 -19.15
C GLU A 22 -22.56 0.09 -17.66
N ILE A 23 -23.47 -0.77 -17.19
CA ILE A 23 -23.50 -1.25 -15.80
C ILE A 23 -22.26 -2.09 -15.49
N LYS A 24 -21.85 -2.96 -16.43
CA LYS A 24 -20.64 -3.77 -16.30
C LYS A 24 -19.36 -2.91 -16.30
N ASP A 25 -19.31 -1.87 -17.13
CA ASP A 25 -18.19 -0.92 -17.14
C ASP A 25 -18.12 -0.14 -15.81
N LEU A 26 -19.26 0.25 -15.25
CA LEU A 26 -19.35 0.90 -13.94
C LEU A 26 -18.90 -0.02 -12.81
N MET A 27 -19.34 -1.28 -12.79
CA MET A 27 -18.90 -2.28 -11.81
C MET A 27 -17.39 -2.50 -11.90
N THR A 28 -16.84 -2.68 -13.11
CA THR A 28 -15.40 -2.86 -13.32
C THR A 28 -14.61 -1.66 -12.82
N LYS A 29 -15.10 -0.43 -13.07
CA LYS A 29 -14.48 0.80 -12.54
C LYS A 29 -14.50 0.85 -11.02
N CYS A 30 -15.65 0.58 -10.39
CA CYS A 30 -15.76 0.57 -8.93
C CYS A 30 -14.89 -0.52 -8.31
N GLU A 31 -14.82 -1.69 -8.93
CA GLU A 31 -13.92 -2.79 -8.50
C GLU A 31 -12.45 -2.38 -8.65
N MET A 32 -12.06 -1.74 -9.74
CA MET A 32 -10.70 -1.21 -9.94
C MET A 32 -10.36 -0.12 -8.92
N GLU A 33 -11.28 0.81 -8.64
CA GLU A 33 -11.07 1.85 -7.63
C GLU A 33 -10.99 1.27 -6.21
N LEU A 34 -11.77 0.24 -5.90
CA LEU A 34 -11.67 -0.49 -4.65
C LEU A 34 -10.41 -1.36 -4.57
N TYR A 35 -9.95 -1.91 -5.69
CA TYR A 35 -8.67 -2.61 -5.76
C TYR A 35 -7.50 -1.63 -5.58
N SER A 36 -7.58 -0.43 -6.17
CA SER A 36 -6.63 0.65 -5.96
C SER A 36 -6.66 1.15 -4.50
N GLN A 37 -7.84 1.34 -3.91
CA GLN A 37 -7.98 1.68 -2.49
C GLN A 37 -7.54 0.57 -1.53
N ARG A 38 -7.43 -0.68 -1.98
CA ARG A 38 -6.91 -1.81 -1.18
C ARG A 38 -5.43 -2.08 -1.43
N ALA A 39 -4.91 -1.76 -2.61
CA ALA A 39 -3.48 -1.77 -2.92
C ALA A 39 -2.75 -0.58 -2.27
N ASP A 40 -3.52 0.47 -1.98
CA ASP A 40 -3.16 1.73 -1.34
C ASP A 40 -4.08 1.93 -0.10
N GLU A 41 -3.84 1.20 1.00
CA GLU A 41 -3.83 1.94 2.27
C GLU A 41 -2.82 3.04 2.01
N SER A 42 -3.28 4.28 1.87
CA SER A 42 -2.45 5.39 1.38
C SER A 42 -1.09 5.29 2.05
N GLU A 43 0.00 5.45 1.28
CA GLU A 43 1.34 5.54 1.88
C GLU A 43 1.32 6.53 3.05
N GLU A 44 0.46 7.55 2.99
CA GLU A 44 0.19 8.50 4.05
C GLU A 44 -0.51 7.89 5.28
N GLU A 45 -1.49 6.99 5.12
CA GLU A 45 -2.18 6.34 6.24
C GLU A 45 -1.28 5.29 6.92
N THR A 46 -0.51 4.55 6.11
CA THR A 46 0.54 3.63 6.58
C THR A 46 1.63 4.40 7.31
N LEU A 47 2.09 5.51 6.73
CA LEU A 47 3.06 6.41 7.33
C LEU A 47 2.52 7.00 8.64
N GLN A 48 1.29 7.50 8.67
CA GLN A 48 0.68 8.03 9.89
C GLN A 48 0.59 6.98 10.98
N ARG A 49 0.21 5.74 10.64
CA ARG A 49 0.18 4.62 11.58
C ARG A 49 1.58 4.28 12.09
N ALA A 50 2.57 4.30 11.21
CA ALA A 50 3.94 4.03 11.55
C ALA A 50 4.58 5.15 12.39
N MET A 51 4.24 6.41 12.14
CA MET A 51 4.66 7.57 12.93
C MET A 51 4.06 7.59 14.35
N ARG A 52 2.98 6.82 14.61
CA ARG A 52 2.50 6.61 15.99
C ARG A 52 3.47 5.78 16.84
N ASP A 53 4.36 5.02 16.20
CA ASP A 53 5.42 4.30 16.89
C ASP A 53 6.65 5.23 17.04
N PRO A 54 7.04 5.60 18.28
CA PRO A 54 8.16 6.50 18.52
C PRO A 54 9.49 5.91 18.03
N GLU A 55 9.63 4.59 17.96
CA GLU A 55 10.83 3.95 17.42
C GLU A 55 10.89 4.09 15.90
N ILE A 56 9.76 3.93 15.20
CA ILE A 56 9.71 4.13 13.74
C ILE A 56 9.97 5.59 13.38
N ALA A 57 9.36 6.53 14.09
CA ALA A 57 9.58 7.96 13.87
C ALA A 57 11.07 8.32 14.04
N LYS A 58 11.75 7.73 15.02
CA LYS A 58 13.20 7.90 15.23
C LYS A 58 14.02 7.28 14.10
N ILE A 59 13.64 6.10 13.62
CA ILE A 59 14.30 5.43 12.51
C ILE A 59 14.15 6.21 11.20
N MET A 60 12.97 6.79 10.94
CA MET A 60 12.73 7.62 9.75
C MET A 60 13.52 8.92 9.75
N GLY A 61 13.80 9.47 10.94
CA GLY A 61 14.68 10.62 11.12
C GLY A 61 16.17 10.30 11.02
N ASP A 62 16.56 9.03 10.91
CA ASP A 62 17.96 8.63 10.83
C ASP A 62 18.48 8.80 9.38
N PRO A 63 19.51 9.64 9.16
CA PRO A 63 20.09 9.84 7.83
C PRO A 63 20.69 8.56 7.24
N ILE A 64 21.17 7.63 8.07
CA ILE A 64 21.72 6.35 7.62
C ILE A 64 20.59 5.50 7.03
N MET A 65 19.43 5.46 7.67
CA MET A 65 18.30 4.68 7.19
C MET A 65 17.76 5.22 5.86
N GLN A 66 17.67 6.54 5.71
CA GLN A 66 17.29 7.16 4.43
C GLN A 66 18.25 6.76 3.31
N SER A 67 19.55 6.76 3.58
CA SER A 67 20.55 6.34 2.61
C SER A 67 20.44 4.85 2.25
N ILE A 68 20.12 3.99 3.22
CA ILE A 68 19.90 2.56 2.98
C ILE A 68 18.65 2.33 2.13
N LEU A 69 17.56 3.05 2.38
CA LEU A 69 16.34 2.94 1.57
C LEU A 69 16.60 3.30 0.11
N GLN A 70 17.34 4.38 -0.14
CA GLN A 70 17.77 4.76 -1.49
C GLN A 70 18.66 3.69 -2.14
N GLN A 71 19.62 3.16 -1.38
CA GLN A 71 20.51 2.10 -1.87
C GLN A 71 19.76 0.78 -2.11
N ALA A 72 18.74 0.47 -1.32
CA ALA A 72 17.91 -0.72 -1.46
C ALA A 72 17.07 -0.67 -2.73
N GLN A 73 16.58 0.51 -3.10
CA GLN A 73 15.90 0.74 -4.39
C GLN A 73 16.86 0.55 -5.58
N ALA A 74 18.12 0.97 -5.43
CA ALA A 74 19.12 0.83 -6.49
C ALA A 74 19.71 -0.59 -6.57
N SER A 75 19.88 -1.27 -5.45
CA SER A 75 20.48 -2.61 -5.38
C SER A 75 20.01 -3.40 -4.14
N PRO A 76 19.28 -4.51 -4.33
CA PRO A 76 18.88 -5.37 -3.21
C PRO A 76 20.07 -6.04 -2.50
N ALA A 77 21.23 -6.13 -3.16
CA ALA A 77 22.45 -6.67 -2.54
C ALA A 77 23.02 -5.72 -1.47
N ALA A 78 22.93 -4.40 -1.66
CA ALA A 78 23.39 -3.42 -0.68
C ALA A 78 22.54 -3.49 0.60
N LEU A 79 21.23 -3.69 0.47
CA LEU A 79 20.33 -3.89 1.60
C LEU A 79 20.74 -5.12 2.43
N GLN A 80 21.10 -6.24 1.79
CA GLN A 80 21.58 -7.44 2.48
C GLN A 80 22.84 -7.20 3.29
N ASP A 81 23.79 -6.40 2.78
CA ASP A 81 25.00 -6.08 3.51
C ASP A 81 24.71 -5.23 4.75
N HIS A 82 23.83 -4.25 4.62
CA HIS A 82 23.35 -3.42 5.74
C HIS A 82 22.58 -4.23 6.79
N MET A 83 21.83 -5.26 6.38
CA MET A 83 21.17 -6.18 7.30
C MET A 83 22.13 -7.07 8.10
N LYS A 84 23.42 -7.15 7.74
CA LYS A 84 24.43 -7.82 8.58
C LYS A 84 24.68 -7.05 9.88
N ASN A 85 24.46 -5.74 9.88
CA ASN A 85 24.52 -4.94 11.10
C ASN A 85 23.24 -5.13 11.92
N PRO A 86 23.32 -5.66 13.15
CA PRO A 86 22.14 -5.97 13.95
C PRO A 86 21.29 -4.73 14.29
N ALA A 87 21.89 -3.54 14.42
CA ALA A 87 21.15 -2.31 14.68
C ALA A 87 20.29 -1.92 13.46
N VAL A 88 20.88 -1.95 12.27
CA VAL A 88 20.21 -1.62 11.01
C VAL A 88 19.15 -2.66 10.66
N ARG A 89 19.45 -3.94 10.85
CA ARG A 89 18.50 -5.04 10.66
C ARG A 89 17.24 -4.85 11.48
N ASN A 90 17.40 -4.51 12.77
CA ASN A 90 16.25 -4.29 13.65
C ASN A 90 15.40 -3.11 13.16
N ASN A 91 16.02 -2.04 12.68
CA ASN A 91 15.32 -0.89 12.15
C ASN A 91 14.56 -1.21 10.85
N ILE A 92 15.17 -1.95 9.93
CA ILE A 92 14.53 -2.40 8.69
C ILE A 92 13.35 -3.33 9.00
N MET A 93 13.52 -4.30 9.90
CA MET A 93 12.44 -5.21 10.29
C MET A 93 11.26 -4.47 10.89
N LYS A 94 11.51 -3.42 11.70
CA LYS A 94 10.46 -2.55 12.23
C LYS A 94 9.72 -1.80 11.12
N LEU A 95 10.44 -1.26 10.14
CA LEU A 95 9.84 -0.56 8.99
C LEU A 95 9.03 -1.50 8.08
N ILE A 96 9.44 -2.76 7.93
CA ILE A 96 8.69 -3.81 7.22
C ILE A 96 7.41 -4.14 7.98
N ASN A 97 7.51 -4.38 9.29
CA ASN A 97 6.34 -4.65 10.15
C ASN A 97 5.35 -3.48 10.18
N ALA A 98 5.84 -2.24 10.04
CA ALA A 98 5.04 -1.04 9.95
C ALA A 98 4.42 -0.81 8.56
N GLY A 99 4.72 -1.67 7.57
CA GLY A 99 4.18 -1.58 6.22
C GLY A 99 4.80 -0.47 5.35
N ILE A 100 5.79 0.28 5.87
CA ILE A 100 6.45 1.37 5.13
C ILE A 100 7.33 0.82 4.01
N ILE A 101 8.08 -0.27 4.27
CA ILE A 101 8.93 -0.89 3.25
C ILE A 101 8.21 -2.09 2.65
N LYS A 102 7.85 -1.99 1.37
CA LYS A 102 7.37 -3.12 0.58
C LYS A 102 8.57 -3.84 -0.05
N THR A 103 9.15 -4.82 0.65
CA THR A 103 10.10 -5.76 0.02
C THR A 103 9.29 -6.72 -0.85
N ARG A 104 9.23 -6.47 -2.17
CA ARG A 104 8.69 -7.44 -3.14
C ARG A 104 9.74 -8.48 -3.50
#